data_AF-A0A4V3USC1-F1
#
_entry.id   AF-A0A4V3USC1-F1
#
_cell.length_a   1.000
_cell.length_b   1.000
_cell.length_c   1.000
_cell.angle_alpha   90.00
_cell.angle_beta   90.00
_cell.angle_gamma   90.00
#
_symmetry.space_group_name_H-M   'P 1'
#
loop_
_entity.id
_entity.type
_entity.pdbx_description
1 polymer ?
#
loop_
_entity_poly.entity_id
_entity_poly.type
_entity_poly.pdbx_seq_one_letter_code
_entity_poly.pdbx_strand_id
1 'polypeptide(L)'
;MRFLSILLLAPWLLVLCWLYWIWPRSLPRTAGRRSFDLLVLLLAGLATAWAALAGFDSAVLPEPGEFGKVSGSIWQQVLPALWGYGAFAAVIVSALLLRQWWWGRRR
;
A
#
# COMPACT_ATOMS: atom_id res chain seq x y z
N MET A 1 -1.61 12.46 -15.49
CA MET A 1 -0.50 12.30 -14.52
C MET A 1 -0.66 10.94 -13.84
N ARG A 2 -0.02 9.88 -14.35
CA ARG A 2 -0.23 8.47 -13.90
C ARG A 2 0.17 8.22 -12.44
N PHE A 3 1.07 9.03 -11.90
CA PHE A 3 1.63 8.87 -10.54
C PHE A 3 0.98 9.74 -9.46
N LEU A 4 -0.06 10.51 -9.80
CA LEU A 4 -0.64 11.49 -8.87
C LEU A 4 -1.22 10.83 -7.62
N SER A 5 -1.94 9.71 -7.79
CA SER A 5 -2.50 8.93 -6.68
C SER A 5 -1.42 8.44 -5.71
N ILE A 6 -0.29 7.94 -6.24
CA ILE A 6 0.85 7.50 -5.43
C ILE A 6 1.43 8.67 -4.65
N LEU A 7 1.63 9.82 -5.30
CA LEU A 7 2.16 11.01 -4.64
C LEU A 7 1.25 11.47 -3.49
N LEU A 8 -0.06 11.41 -3.67
CA LEU A 8 -1.05 11.79 -2.66
C LEU A 8 -1.15 10.77 -1.52
N LEU A 9 -0.98 9.47 -1.80
CA LEU A 9 -1.02 8.41 -0.80
C LEU A 9 0.29 8.27 -0.02
N ALA A 10 1.43 8.59 -0.63
CA ALA A 10 2.75 8.33 -0.06
C ALA A 10 2.94 8.89 1.36
N PRO A 11 2.56 10.16 1.69
CA PRO A 11 2.70 10.68 3.04
C PRO A 11 1.99 9.81 4.09
N TRP A 12 0.77 9.37 3.78
CA TRP A 12 -0.02 8.51 4.65
C TRP A 12 0.61 7.12 4.81
N LEU A 13 1.02 6.50 3.71
CA LEU A 13 1.63 5.17 3.75
C LEU A 13 2.96 5.16 4.50
N LEU A 14 3.76 6.23 4.36
CA LEU A 14 5.02 6.39 5.11
C LEU A 14 4.78 6.46 6.62
N VAL A 15 3.72 7.14 7.06
CA VAL A 15 3.31 7.15 8.48
C VAL A 15 2.96 5.72 8.94
N LEU A 16 2.24 4.96 8.13
CA LEU A 16 1.91 3.56 8.46
C LEU A 16 3.15 2.65 8.48
N CYS A 17 4.09 2.81 7.55
CA CYS A 17 5.38 2.12 7.57
C CYS A 17 6.15 2.41 8.87
N TRP A 18 6.18 3.68 9.26
CA TRP A 18 6.81 4.12 10.50
C TRP A 18 6.15 3.50 11.74
N LEU A 19 4.81 3.48 11.78
CA LEU A 19 4.05 2.84 12.85
C LEU A 19 4.33 1.33 12.93
N TYR A 20 4.32 0.63 11.79
CA TYR A 20 4.67 -0.79 11.69
C TYR A 20 6.09 -1.07 12.22
N TRP A 21 7.03 -0.19 11.94
CA TRP A 21 8.42 -0.33 12.35
C TRP A 21 8.62 -0.14 13.86
N ILE A 22 7.96 0.86 14.44
CA ILE A 22 8.08 1.17 15.88
C ILE A 22 7.37 0.12 16.74
N TRP A 23 6.19 -0.34 16.30
CA TRP A 23 5.33 -1.20 17.11
C TRP A 23 5.35 -2.67 16.67
N PRO A 24 5.23 -3.64 17.60
CA PRO A 24 5.16 -3.49 19.04
C PRO A 24 6.54 -3.38 19.71
N ARG A 25 6.64 -2.51 20.73
CA ARG A 25 7.87 -2.29 21.52
C ARG A 25 8.29 -3.51 22.35
N SER A 26 7.37 -4.45 22.59
CA SER A 26 7.59 -5.62 23.43
C SER A 26 8.30 -6.78 22.73
N LEU A 27 8.39 -6.79 21.40
CA LEU A 27 9.04 -7.88 20.68
C LEU A 27 10.57 -7.72 20.73
N PRO A 28 11.33 -8.83 20.79
CA PRO A 28 12.79 -8.78 20.78
C PRO A 28 13.32 -8.18 19.48
N ARG A 29 14.31 -7.30 19.57
CA ARG A 29 14.94 -6.59 18.43
C ARG A 29 16.14 -7.36 17.88
N THR A 30 15.88 -8.54 17.34
CA THR A 30 16.90 -9.40 16.72
C THR A 30 17.25 -8.96 15.29
N ALA A 31 18.43 -9.34 14.79
CA ALA A 31 18.84 -9.06 13.41
C ALA A 31 17.91 -9.71 12.37
N GLY A 32 17.41 -10.93 12.66
CA GLY A 32 16.41 -11.62 11.82
C GLY A 32 15.09 -10.85 11.71
N ARG A 33 14.61 -10.26 12.80
CA ARG A 33 13.42 -9.40 12.74
C ARG A 33 13.66 -8.12 11.93
N ARG A 34 14.83 -7.48 12.10
CA ARG A 34 15.14 -6.23 11.38
C ARG A 34 15.17 -6.44 9.87
N SER A 35 15.80 -7.52 9.41
CA SER A 35 15.84 -7.87 7.98
C SER A 35 14.44 -8.22 7.45
N PHE A 36 13.64 -8.97 8.20
CA PHE A 36 12.24 -9.21 7.87
C PHE A 36 11.44 -7.90 7.73
N ASP A 37 11.53 -7.01 8.72
CA ASP A 37 10.79 -5.73 8.71
C ASP A 37 11.23 -4.86 7.51
N LEU A 38 12.51 -4.83 7.13
CA LEU A 38 12.99 -4.15 5.92
C LEU A 38 12.38 -4.72 4.64
N LEU A 39 12.40 -6.05 4.50
CA LEU A 39 11.87 -6.73 3.32
C LEU A 39 10.36 -6.51 3.18
N VAL A 40 9.62 -6.52 4.30
CA VAL A 40 8.19 -6.22 4.33
C VAL A 40 7.90 -4.79 3.86
N LEU A 41 8.63 -3.80 4.37
CA LEU A 41 8.43 -2.41 3.96
C LEU A 41 8.76 -2.20 2.48
N LEU A 42 9.84 -2.82 1.98
CA LEU A 42 10.19 -2.79 0.57
C LEU A 42 9.10 -3.43 -0.29
N LEU A 43 8.63 -4.62 0.10
CA LEU A 43 7.56 -5.34 -0.59
C LEU A 43 6.25 -4.54 -0.59
N ALA A 44 5.90 -3.91 0.53
CA ALA A 44 4.70 -3.07 0.62
C ALA A 44 4.79 -1.88 -0.35
N GLY A 45 5.94 -1.23 -0.46
CA GLY A 45 6.17 -0.14 -1.42
C GLY A 45 6.03 -0.60 -2.88
N LEU A 46 6.67 -1.72 -3.24
CA LEU A 46 6.58 -2.30 -4.59
C LEU A 46 5.17 -2.75 -4.94
N ALA A 47 4.48 -3.43 -4.03
CA ALA A 47 3.11 -3.88 -4.21
C ALA A 47 2.14 -2.69 -4.39
N THR A 48 2.31 -1.63 -3.59
CA THR A 48 1.54 -0.38 -3.73
C THR A 48 1.72 0.23 -5.11
N ALA A 49 2.98 0.42 -5.54
CA ALA A 49 3.29 1.03 -6.82
C ALA A 49 2.72 0.22 -7.98
N TRP A 50 2.91 -1.10 -7.97
CA TRP A 50 2.42 -1.96 -9.04
C TRP A 50 0.89 -2.00 -9.09
N ALA A 51 0.22 -2.16 -7.95
CA ALA A 51 -1.23 -2.17 -7.88
C ALA A 51 -1.85 -0.83 -8.27
N ALA A 52 -1.23 0.30 -7.89
CA ALA A 52 -1.70 1.62 -8.30
C ALA A 52 -1.58 1.82 -9.81
N LEU A 53 -0.48 1.38 -10.43
CA LEU A 53 -0.31 1.44 -11.89
C LEU A 53 -1.32 0.55 -12.61
N ALA A 54 -1.55 -0.68 -12.13
CA ALA A 54 -2.57 -1.56 -12.68
C ALA A 54 -3.99 -1.00 -12.51
N GLY A 55 -4.28 -0.34 -11.38
CA GLY A 55 -5.53 0.36 -11.14
C GLY A 55 -5.74 1.56 -12.08
N PHE A 56 -4.66 2.22 -12.51
CA PHE A 56 -4.73 3.31 -13.48
C PHE A 56 -5.08 2.77 -14.87
N ASP A 57 -4.39 1.70 -15.27
CA ASP A 57 -4.52 1.14 -16.61
C ASP A 57 -5.87 0.39 -16.80
N SER A 58 -6.49 -0.08 -15.71
CA SER A 58 -7.80 -0.75 -15.72
C SER A 58 -8.99 0.21 -15.65
N ALA A 59 -8.77 1.50 -15.40
CA ALA A 59 -9.85 2.47 -15.27
C ALA A 59 -10.51 2.73 -16.64
N VAL A 60 -11.75 2.27 -16.79
CA VAL A 60 -12.55 2.49 -18.01
C VAL A 60 -13.02 3.95 -18.04
N LEU A 61 -12.62 4.68 -19.08
CA LEU A 61 -13.10 6.03 -19.33
C LEU A 61 -14.41 5.96 -20.14
N PRO A 62 -15.49 6.62 -19.70
CA PRO A 62 -16.68 6.76 -20.52
C PRO A 62 -16.39 7.53 -21.79
N GLU A 63 -16.91 7.06 -22.92
CA GLU A 63 -16.96 7.83 -24.17
C GLU A 63 -17.72 9.15 -23.91
N PRO A 64 -17.27 10.29 -24.44
CA PRO A 64 -17.99 11.55 -24.33
C PRO A 64 -19.40 11.41 -24.92
N GLY A 65 -20.43 11.59 -24.08
CA GLY A 65 -21.81 11.61 -24.55
C GLY A 65 -22.15 12.91 -25.29
N GLU A 66 -23.27 12.90 -26.01
CA GLU A 66 -23.76 13.99 -26.87
C GLU A 66 -23.89 15.36 -26.15
N PHE A 67 -23.98 15.36 -24.81
CA PHE A 67 -24.16 16.56 -23.97
C PHE A 67 -22.91 17.00 -23.19
N GLY A 68 -21.70 16.52 -23.53
CA GLY A 68 -20.42 17.04 -23.01
C GLY A 68 -19.60 16.07 -22.16
N LYS A 69 -18.50 16.58 -21.56
CA LYS A 69 -17.48 15.79 -20.84
C LYS A 69 -18.11 14.96 -19.71
N VAL A 70 -18.12 13.65 -19.87
CA VAL A 70 -18.53 12.72 -18.81
C VAL A 70 -17.48 12.75 -17.69
N SER A 71 -17.92 12.92 -16.45
CA SER A 71 -17.08 12.97 -15.23
C SER A 71 -16.52 11.60 -14.82
N GLY A 72 -16.05 10.81 -15.79
CA GLY A 72 -15.46 9.48 -15.54
C GLY A 72 -13.95 9.52 -15.32
N SER A 73 -13.29 10.61 -15.69
CA SER A 73 -11.82 10.74 -15.58
C SER A 73 -11.31 10.73 -14.14
N ILE A 74 -12.17 11.00 -13.15
CA ILE A 74 -11.80 10.90 -11.73
C ILE A 74 -11.47 9.45 -11.31
N TRP A 75 -12.07 8.44 -11.95
CA TRP A 75 -11.81 7.04 -11.65
C TRP A 75 -10.37 6.62 -11.97
N GLN A 76 -9.71 7.29 -12.92
CA GLN A 76 -8.27 7.12 -13.18
C GLN A 76 -7.39 7.60 -12.01
N GLN A 77 -7.94 8.28 -11.00
CA GLN A 77 -7.20 8.63 -9.78
C GLN A 77 -7.67 7.80 -8.58
N VAL A 78 -8.98 7.55 -8.48
CA VAL A 78 -9.58 6.80 -7.38
C VAL A 78 -9.18 5.32 -7.43
N LEU A 79 -9.25 4.65 -8.58
CA LEU A 79 -8.89 3.23 -8.69
C LEU A 79 -7.43 2.94 -8.31
N PRO A 80 -6.42 3.66 -8.84
CA PRO A 80 -5.05 3.52 -8.39
C PRO A 80 -4.88 3.65 -6.88
N ALA A 81 -5.58 4.62 -6.28
CA ALA A 81 -5.48 4.90 -4.86
C ALA A 81 -6.02 3.72 -4.03
N LEU A 82 -7.19 3.20 -4.41
CA LEU A 82 -7.81 2.05 -3.76
C LEU A 82 -6.96 0.77 -3.91
N TRP A 83 -6.47 0.51 -5.11
CA TRP A 83 -5.66 -0.67 -5.40
C TRP A 83 -4.31 -0.61 -4.68
N GLY A 84 -3.62 0.53 -4.76
CA GLY A 84 -2.36 0.74 -4.06
C GLY A 84 -2.50 0.60 -2.55
N TYR A 85 -3.52 1.24 -1.95
CA TYR A 85 -3.78 1.13 -0.52
C TYR A 85 -4.17 -0.30 -0.11
N GLY A 86 -5.01 -0.97 -0.89
CA GLY A 86 -5.41 -2.36 -0.64
C GLY A 86 -4.22 -3.32 -0.65
N ALA A 87 -3.34 -3.20 -1.64
CA ALA A 87 -2.12 -4.02 -1.72
C ALA A 87 -1.18 -3.75 -0.54
N PHE A 88 -0.98 -2.48 -0.18
CA PHE A 88 -0.22 -2.10 1.01
C PHE A 88 -0.77 -2.75 2.27
N ALA A 89 -2.08 -2.61 2.52
CA ALA A 89 -2.74 -3.14 3.69
C ALA A 89 -2.63 -4.67 3.75
N ALA A 90 -2.80 -5.37 2.62
CA ALA A 90 -2.65 -6.81 2.54
C ALA A 90 -1.25 -7.27 2.96
N VAL A 91 -0.19 -6.59 2.49
CA VAL A 91 1.20 -6.90 2.87
C VAL A 91 1.44 -6.63 4.36
N ILE A 92 1.08 -5.45 4.86
CA ILE A 92 1.32 -5.06 6.26
C ILE A 92 0.56 -5.94 7.23
N VAL A 93 -0.73 -6.21 6.98
CA VAL A 93 -1.54 -7.08 7.85
C VAL A 93 -0.97 -8.51 7.88
N SER A 94 -0.63 -9.07 6.72
CA SER A 94 -0.01 -10.39 6.65
C SER A 94 1.32 -10.44 7.41
N ALA A 95 2.15 -9.41 7.25
CA ALA A 95 3.41 -9.30 7.96
C ALA A 95 3.24 -9.18 9.48
N LEU A 96 2.24 -8.43 9.95
CA LEU A 96 1.92 -8.34 11.38
C LEU A 96 1.54 -9.71 11.96
N LEU A 97 0.73 -10.50 11.25
CA LEU A 97 0.35 -11.85 11.67
C LEU A 97 1.58 -12.78 11.72
N LEU A 98 2.38 -12.80 10.65
CA LEU A 98 3.61 -13.61 10.58
C LEU A 98 4.60 -13.24 11.67
N ARG A 99 4.78 -11.94 11.91
CA ARG A 99 5.67 -11.42 12.95
C ARG A 99 5.24 -11.87 14.34
N GLN A 100 3.95 -11.86 14.64
CA GLN A 100 3.46 -12.37 15.91
C GLN A 100 3.55 -13.88 16.04
N TRP A 101 3.35 -14.61 14.95
CA TRP A 101 3.47 -16.06 14.97
C TRP A 101 4.90 -16.52 15.27
N TRP A 102 5.91 -15.87 14.69
CA TRP A 102 7.32 -16.24 14.87
C TRP A 102 7.97 -15.67 16.13
N TRP A 103 7.69 -14.41 16.50
CA TRP A 103 8.34 -13.74 17.63
C TRP A 103 7.42 -13.46 18.83
N GLY A 104 6.11 -13.63 18.69
CA GLY A 104 5.15 -13.42 19.78
C GLY A 104 5.09 -14.59 20.77
N ARG A 105 5.52 -15.80 20.36
CA ARG A 105 5.50 -17.03 21.18
C ARG A 105 6.57 -17.12 22.27
N ARG A 106 7.47 -16.13 22.38
CA ARG A 106 8.54 -16.09 23.40
C ARG A 106 8.20 -15.23 24.62
N ARG A 107 6.91 -15.01 24.88
CA ARG A 107 6.43 -14.44 26.14
C ARG A 107 6.09 -15.54 27.12
#